data_AF-A0A6B0WGX3-F1
#
_entry.id   AF-A0A6B0WGX3-F1
#
_cell.length_a   1.000
_cell.length_b   1.000
_cell.length_c   1.000
_cell.angle_alpha   90.00
_cell.angle_beta   90.00
_cell.angle_gamma   90.00
#
_symmetry.space_group_name_H-M   'P 1'
#
loop_
_entity.id
_entity.type
_entity.pdbx_description
1 polymer ?
#
loop_
_entity_poly.entity_id
_entity_poly.type
_entity_poly.pdbx_seq_one_letter_code
_entity_poly.pdbx_strand_id
1 'polypeptide(L)'
;MNESFTANFQAGGGGEVASFAYAPGSTELSSEAAAVSAALAGFGDNAGFFCVCFLSGAQAFLQVAQIDPILTSVQWMGNEAMTAEEILADQGHAQTLANADFITVSFSAESTPLPQIFIDDFNAMFDKDPGIFTNYAFDAANIAMLTMLAVGNDGAAVKSMLPFIANHYIGTAVQAFLDDNGDQAIASYGLYQVSDDLSEFAEVGAYNGNTDTITYN
;
A
#
# COMPACT_ATOMS: atom_id res chain seq x y z
N MET A 1 -5.31 8.69 -12.19
CA MET A 1 -4.42 7.60 -11.73
C MET A 1 -3.69 6.94 -12.90
N ASN A 2 -4.37 6.51 -13.97
CA ASN A 2 -3.71 5.83 -15.09
C ASN A 2 -2.69 6.68 -15.88
N GLU A 3 -2.94 7.98 -16.08
CA GLU A 3 -2.07 8.83 -16.92
C GLU A 3 -0.65 9.00 -16.35
N SER A 4 -0.52 9.35 -15.06
CA SER A 4 0.79 9.54 -14.42
C SER A 4 1.57 8.23 -14.34
N PHE A 5 0.91 7.13 -13.97
CA PHE A 5 1.51 5.81 -13.96
C PHE A 5 2.02 5.40 -15.35
N THR A 6 1.17 5.52 -16.38
CA THR A 6 1.52 5.16 -17.76
C THR A 6 2.73 5.96 -18.24
N ALA A 7 2.74 7.28 -18.01
CA ALA A 7 3.84 8.14 -18.41
C ALA A 7 5.16 7.74 -17.74
N ASN A 8 5.13 7.49 -16.42
CA ASN A 8 6.32 7.11 -15.67
C ASN A 8 6.82 5.71 -16.04
N PHE A 9 5.91 4.74 -16.20
CA PHE A 9 6.25 3.38 -16.62
C PHE A 9 6.95 3.38 -17.98
N GLN A 10 6.40 4.11 -18.95
CA GLN A 10 6.98 4.24 -20.28
C GLN A 10 8.31 4.99 -20.28
N ALA A 11 8.44 6.05 -19.47
CA ALA A 11 9.70 6.77 -19.29
C ALA A 11 10.80 5.88 -18.70
N GLY A 12 10.43 4.92 -17.83
CA GLY A 12 11.31 3.88 -17.30
C GLY A 12 11.63 2.74 -18.27
N GLY A 13 11.11 2.76 -19.50
CA GLY A 13 11.31 1.72 -20.51
C GLY A 13 10.22 0.65 -20.57
N GLY A 14 9.14 0.82 -19.81
CA GLY A 14 7.95 -0.02 -19.87
C GLY A 14 7.15 0.13 -21.17
N GLY A 15 6.30 -0.86 -21.45
CA GLY A 15 5.51 -0.95 -22.68
C GLY A 15 4.12 -0.30 -22.62
N GLU A 16 3.18 -0.92 -23.31
CA GLU A 16 1.77 -0.53 -23.30
C GLU A 16 1.13 -0.80 -21.93
N VAL A 17 0.16 0.04 -21.55
CA VAL A 17 -0.64 -0.12 -20.32
C VAL A 17 -2.11 -0.18 -20.69
N ALA A 18 -2.77 -1.29 -20.32
CA ALA A 18 -4.23 -1.41 -20.32
C ALA A 18 -4.75 -1.30 -18.89
N SER A 19 -5.87 -0.58 -18.70
CA SER A 19 -6.50 -0.39 -17.40
C SER A 19 -7.96 -0.77 -17.45
N PHE A 20 -8.38 -1.56 -16.45
CA PHE A 20 -9.74 -2.07 -16.31
C PHE A 20 -10.29 -1.62 -14.96
N ALA A 21 -11.31 -0.78 -14.99
CA ALA A 21 -11.99 -0.34 -13.78
C ALA A 21 -13.04 -1.37 -13.36
N TYR A 22 -13.22 -1.53 -12.06
CA TYR A 22 -14.27 -2.36 -11.49
C TYR A 22 -15.07 -1.56 -10.45
N ALA A 23 -16.31 -1.97 -10.19
CA ALA A 23 -17.13 -1.33 -9.17
C ALA A 23 -16.62 -1.69 -7.76
N PRO A 24 -16.36 -0.70 -6.87
CA PRO A 24 -15.98 -1.00 -5.48
C PRO A 24 -17.04 -1.86 -4.79
N GLY A 25 -16.60 -2.92 -4.11
CA GLY A 25 -17.48 -3.86 -3.44
C GLY A 25 -18.17 -4.88 -4.34
N SER A 26 -17.79 -4.97 -5.63
CA SER A 26 -18.27 -6.06 -6.50
C SER A 26 -17.85 -7.42 -5.92
N THR A 27 -18.80 -8.35 -5.87
CA THR A 27 -18.56 -9.75 -5.48
C THR A 27 -18.35 -10.66 -6.68
N GLU A 28 -18.49 -10.13 -7.89
CA GLU A 28 -18.36 -10.85 -9.15
C GLU A 28 -17.46 -10.05 -10.09
N LEU A 29 -16.35 -10.63 -10.53
CA LEU A 29 -15.35 -9.96 -11.37
C LEU A 29 -14.92 -10.82 -12.57
N SER A 30 -15.79 -11.73 -13.01
CA SER A 30 -15.47 -12.65 -14.11
C SER A 30 -15.28 -11.94 -15.46
N SER A 31 -16.05 -10.88 -15.73
CA SER A 31 -15.88 -10.05 -16.92
C SER A 31 -14.55 -9.30 -16.93
N GLU A 32 -14.18 -8.74 -15.78
CA GLU A 32 -12.95 -8.00 -15.57
C GLU A 32 -11.74 -8.92 -15.68
N ALA A 33 -11.79 -10.09 -15.03
CA ALA A 33 -10.76 -11.12 -15.14
C ALA A 33 -10.56 -11.58 -16.59
N ALA A 34 -11.64 -11.82 -17.33
CA ALA A 34 -11.55 -12.19 -18.75
C ALA A 34 -10.93 -11.06 -19.61
N ALA A 35 -11.27 -9.80 -19.33
CA ALA A 35 -10.71 -8.66 -20.04
C ALA A 35 -9.20 -8.47 -19.74
N VAL A 36 -8.79 -8.64 -18.49
CA VAL A 36 -7.37 -8.60 -18.08
C VAL A 36 -6.61 -9.76 -18.72
N SER A 37 -7.12 -10.99 -18.63
CA SER A 37 -6.53 -12.19 -19.25
C SER A 37 -6.31 -12.00 -20.76
N ALA A 38 -7.32 -11.48 -21.47
CA ALA A 38 -7.21 -11.18 -22.89
C ALA A 38 -6.16 -10.11 -23.22
N ALA A 39 -6.02 -9.08 -22.38
CA ALA A 39 -5.00 -8.05 -22.57
C ALA A 39 -3.58 -8.58 -22.34
N LEU A 40 -3.38 -9.36 -21.27
CA LEU A 40 -2.10 -10.02 -21.00
C LEU A 40 -1.69 -10.94 -22.16
N ALA A 41 -2.65 -11.71 -22.71
CA ALA A 41 -2.42 -12.53 -23.90
C ALA A 41 -1.96 -11.69 -25.10
N GLY A 42 -2.52 -10.49 -25.27
CA GLY A 42 -2.15 -9.56 -26.34
C GLY A 42 -0.77 -8.93 -26.17
N PHE A 43 -0.33 -8.72 -24.93
CA PHE A 43 0.99 -8.16 -24.60
C PHE A 43 2.12 -9.18 -24.70
N GLY A 44 1.85 -10.46 -24.44
CA GLY A 44 2.81 -11.57 -24.56
C GLY A 44 3.65 -11.82 -23.29
N ASP A 45 4.74 -12.55 -23.44
CA ASP A 45 5.45 -13.23 -22.34
C ASP A 45 6.06 -12.32 -21.26
N ASN A 46 6.21 -11.02 -21.52
CA ASN A 46 6.77 -10.05 -20.56
C ASN A 46 5.68 -9.18 -19.90
N ALA A 47 4.42 -9.57 -20.02
CA ALA A 47 3.31 -8.86 -19.39
C ALA A 47 3.26 -9.13 -17.88
N GLY A 48 2.91 -8.10 -17.11
CA GLY A 48 2.63 -8.21 -15.68
C GLY A 48 1.25 -7.64 -15.36
N PHE A 49 0.68 -8.05 -14.23
CA PHE A 49 -0.61 -7.55 -13.77
C PHE A 49 -0.45 -6.78 -12.46
N PHE A 50 -0.99 -5.57 -12.40
CA PHE A 50 -1.05 -4.77 -11.18
C PHE A 50 -2.51 -4.63 -10.71
N CYS A 51 -2.88 -5.33 -9.63
CA CYS A 51 -4.20 -5.24 -9.03
C CYS A 51 -4.23 -4.06 -8.05
N VAL A 52 -4.93 -2.99 -8.42
CA VAL A 52 -5.28 -1.91 -7.49
C VAL A 52 -6.67 -2.19 -6.96
N CYS A 53 -6.72 -2.91 -5.84
CA CYS A 53 -7.89 -3.65 -5.41
C CYS A 53 -8.14 -3.44 -3.90
N PHE A 54 -9.40 -3.20 -3.51
CA PHE A 54 -9.83 -3.37 -2.11
C PHE A 54 -9.96 -4.86 -1.77
N LEU A 55 -9.88 -5.22 -0.48
CA LEU A 55 -9.91 -6.61 0.00
C LEU A 55 -10.99 -7.47 -0.68
N SER A 56 -12.25 -7.03 -0.68
CA SER A 56 -13.34 -7.81 -1.29
C SER A 56 -13.21 -7.96 -2.81
N GLY A 57 -12.70 -6.93 -3.49
CA GLY A 57 -12.42 -6.99 -4.92
C GLY A 57 -11.26 -7.92 -5.23
N ALA A 58 -10.20 -7.89 -4.42
CA ALA A 58 -9.06 -8.79 -4.56
C ALA A 58 -9.48 -10.26 -4.42
N GLN A 59 -10.26 -10.58 -3.38
CA GLN A 59 -10.79 -11.94 -3.18
C GLN A 59 -11.72 -12.38 -4.32
N ALA A 60 -12.64 -11.51 -4.77
CA ALA A 60 -13.54 -11.82 -5.88
C ALA A 60 -12.78 -12.03 -7.22
N PHE A 61 -11.70 -11.27 -7.44
CA PHE A 61 -10.87 -11.42 -8.64
C PHE A 61 -10.04 -12.71 -8.57
N LEU A 62 -9.38 -12.99 -7.44
CA LEU A 62 -8.58 -14.20 -7.22
C LEU A 62 -9.41 -15.48 -7.36
N GLN A 63 -10.66 -15.45 -6.90
CA GLN A 63 -11.59 -16.57 -7.04
C GLN A 63 -11.80 -17.02 -8.50
N VAL A 64 -11.72 -16.08 -9.44
CA VAL A 64 -11.79 -16.35 -10.89
C VAL A 64 -10.40 -16.60 -11.48
N ALA A 65 -9.41 -15.80 -11.08
CA ALA A 65 -8.05 -15.84 -11.63
C ALA A 65 -7.35 -17.18 -11.39
N GLN A 66 -7.60 -17.85 -10.25
CA GLN A 66 -6.93 -19.10 -9.88
C GLN A 66 -7.16 -20.27 -10.86
N ILE A 67 -8.14 -20.18 -11.75
CA ILE A 67 -8.41 -21.18 -12.79
C ILE A 67 -8.11 -20.67 -14.21
N ASP A 68 -7.68 -19.41 -14.36
CA ASP A 68 -7.31 -18.83 -15.64
C ASP A 68 -5.81 -19.04 -15.90
N PRO A 69 -5.43 -19.77 -16.96
CA PRO A 69 -4.04 -20.16 -17.18
C PRO A 69 -3.10 -18.97 -17.42
N ILE A 70 -3.60 -17.86 -17.96
CA ILE A 70 -2.80 -16.65 -18.22
C ILE A 70 -2.59 -15.88 -16.93
N LEU A 71 -3.66 -15.68 -16.16
CA LEU A 71 -3.60 -14.98 -14.89
C LEU A 71 -2.72 -15.73 -13.86
N THR A 72 -2.65 -17.06 -13.93
CA THR A 72 -1.74 -17.86 -13.09
C THR A 72 -0.29 -17.93 -13.59
N SER A 73 0.03 -17.38 -14.77
CA SER A 73 1.36 -17.49 -15.37
C SER A 73 2.15 -16.19 -15.45
N VAL A 74 1.52 -15.06 -15.15
CA VAL A 74 2.16 -13.74 -15.19
C VAL A 74 2.55 -13.29 -13.79
N GLN A 75 3.52 -12.39 -13.69
CA GLN A 75 3.85 -11.77 -12.42
C GLN A 75 2.74 -10.82 -11.96
N TRP A 76 2.40 -10.86 -10.67
CA TRP A 76 1.43 -9.94 -10.07
C TRP A 76 2.10 -8.90 -9.18
N MET A 77 1.50 -7.71 -9.15
CA MET A 77 1.76 -6.65 -8.19
C MET A 77 0.47 -6.22 -7.52
N GLY A 78 0.55 -5.72 -6.28
CA GLY A 78 -0.61 -5.32 -5.49
C GLY A 78 -0.37 -4.04 -4.69
N ASN A 79 -1.46 -3.36 -4.33
CA ASN A 79 -1.44 -2.26 -3.37
C ASN A 79 -1.63 -2.79 -1.93
N GLU A 80 -1.42 -1.92 -0.94
CA GLU A 80 -1.50 -2.22 0.51
C GLU A 80 -2.70 -3.05 0.95
N ALA A 81 -3.89 -2.85 0.37
CA ALA A 81 -5.06 -3.66 0.76
C ALA A 81 -4.90 -5.16 0.43
N MET A 82 -3.90 -5.53 -0.39
CA MET A 82 -3.57 -6.91 -0.72
C MET A 82 -2.51 -7.54 0.19
N THR A 83 -2.01 -6.85 1.23
CA THR A 83 -1.27 -7.49 2.34
C THR A 83 -2.19 -8.04 3.43
N ALA A 84 -3.51 -8.00 3.22
CA ALA A 84 -4.48 -8.53 4.18
C ALA A 84 -4.40 -10.06 4.25
N GLU A 85 -4.06 -10.60 5.42
CA GLU A 85 -3.92 -12.06 5.66
C GLU A 85 -5.22 -12.82 5.39
N GLU A 86 -6.38 -12.16 5.47
CA GLU A 86 -7.68 -12.74 5.12
C GLU A 86 -7.77 -13.20 3.65
N ILE A 87 -6.88 -12.71 2.77
CA ILE A 87 -6.75 -13.22 1.40
C ILE A 87 -6.18 -14.64 1.41
N LEU A 88 -5.21 -14.92 2.28
CA LEU A 88 -4.50 -16.21 2.37
C LEU A 88 -5.33 -17.30 3.06
N ALA A 89 -6.44 -16.95 3.70
CA ALA A 89 -7.37 -17.90 4.30
C ALA A 89 -7.98 -18.88 3.28
N ASP A 90 -8.03 -18.50 1.98
CA ASP A 90 -8.32 -19.42 0.89
C ASP A 90 -7.01 -19.94 0.29
N GLN A 91 -6.82 -21.26 0.35
CA GLN A 91 -5.58 -21.91 -0.12
C GLN A 91 -5.34 -21.72 -1.62
N GLY A 92 -6.39 -21.64 -2.43
CA GLY A 92 -6.28 -21.40 -3.86
C GLY A 92 -5.82 -19.97 -4.17
N HIS A 93 -6.26 -18.99 -3.39
CA HIS A 93 -5.75 -17.62 -3.46
C HIS A 93 -4.28 -17.55 -3.08
N ALA A 94 -3.90 -18.14 -1.94
CA ALA A 94 -2.51 -18.15 -1.47
C ALA A 94 -1.57 -18.79 -2.51
N GLN A 95 -1.95 -19.94 -3.07
CA GLN A 95 -1.17 -20.61 -4.10
C GLN A 95 -1.09 -19.81 -5.40
N THR A 96 -2.17 -19.14 -5.80
CA THR A 96 -2.18 -18.29 -7.01
C THR A 96 -1.22 -17.13 -6.88
N LEU A 97 -1.24 -16.43 -5.73
CA LEU A 97 -0.33 -15.32 -5.47
C LEU A 97 1.14 -15.78 -5.37
N ALA A 98 1.39 -16.92 -4.69
CA ALA A 98 2.73 -17.50 -4.62
C ALA A 98 3.28 -17.89 -5.99
N ASN A 99 2.46 -18.52 -6.84
CA ASN A 99 2.87 -18.92 -8.20
C ASN A 99 3.10 -17.71 -9.13
N ALA A 100 2.41 -16.60 -8.87
CA ALA A 100 2.51 -15.37 -9.64
C ALA A 100 3.67 -14.46 -9.19
N ASP A 101 4.60 -14.95 -8.35
CA ASP A 101 5.68 -14.15 -7.75
C ASP A 101 5.17 -12.81 -7.21
N PHE A 102 3.99 -12.84 -6.57
CA PHE A 102 3.24 -11.65 -6.19
C PHE A 102 4.03 -10.76 -5.26
N ILE A 103 4.21 -9.49 -5.64
CA ILE A 103 4.79 -8.45 -4.79
C ILE A 103 3.71 -7.42 -4.47
N THR A 104 3.45 -7.21 -3.19
CA THR A 104 2.61 -6.10 -2.73
C THR A 104 3.42 -5.18 -1.85
N VAL A 105 2.93 -3.94 -1.70
CA VAL A 105 3.57 -2.94 -0.87
C VAL A 105 2.67 -2.58 0.30
N SER A 106 3.25 -2.49 1.49
CA SER A 106 2.59 -1.88 2.65
C SER A 106 3.55 -0.91 3.28
N PHE A 107 3.05 -0.01 4.12
CA PHE A 107 3.91 0.90 4.83
C PHE A 107 4.87 0.13 5.75
N SER A 108 6.19 0.35 5.58
CA SER A 108 7.19 -0.19 6.51
C SER A 108 7.50 0.87 7.55
N ALA A 109 7.24 0.54 8.82
CA ALA A 109 7.58 1.41 9.92
C ALA A 109 9.11 1.48 10.04
N GLU A 110 9.69 2.64 9.74
CA GLU A 110 11.06 2.90 10.16
C GLU A 110 11.12 2.80 11.70
N SER A 111 12.09 2.03 12.19
CA SER A 111 12.19 1.67 13.60
C SER A 111 12.54 2.87 14.49
N THR A 112 11.52 3.60 14.92
CA THR A 112 11.61 4.46 16.10
C THR A 112 11.09 3.68 17.32
N PRO A 113 11.44 4.06 18.56
CA PRO A 113 10.88 3.41 19.75
C PRO A 113 9.42 3.80 20.04
N LEU A 114 8.87 4.80 19.33
CA LEU A 114 7.54 5.36 19.58
C LEU A 114 6.34 4.50 19.13
N PRO A 115 6.39 3.68 18.06
CA PRO A 115 5.26 2.86 17.62
C PRO A 115 4.87 1.85 18.71
N GLN A 116 5.83 1.18 19.34
CA GLN A 116 5.52 0.20 20.39
C GLN A 116 4.89 0.86 21.62
N ILE A 117 5.40 2.02 22.04
CA ILE A 117 4.81 2.79 23.14
C ILE A 117 3.36 3.16 22.81
N PHE A 118 3.09 3.60 21.58
CA PHE A 118 1.74 3.90 21.13
C PHE A 118 0.82 2.66 21.16
N ILE A 119 1.29 1.51 20.68
CA ILE A 119 0.54 0.25 20.69
C ILE A 119 0.20 -0.16 22.13
N ASP A 120 1.18 -0.11 23.03
CA ASP A 120 1.01 -0.48 24.44
C ASP A 120 0.00 0.44 25.14
N ASP A 121 0.13 1.76 24.95
CA ASP A 121 -0.79 2.75 25.52
C ASP A 121 -2.21 2.63 24.95
N PHE A 122 -2.33 2.37 23.64
CA PHE A 122 -3.62 2.19 22.97
C PHE A 122 -4.32 0.93 23.50
N ASN A 123 -3.60 -0.20 23.60
CA ASN A 123 -4.12 -1.44 24.15
C ASN A 123 -4.56 -1.27 25.61
N ALA A 124 -3.75 -0.60 26.44
CA ALA A 124 -4.11 -0.32 27.83
C ALA A 124 -5.39 0.52 27.97
N MET A 125 -5.67 1.41 27.01
CA MET A 125 -6.84 2.29 27.03
C MET A 125 -8.10 1.65 26.44
N PHE A 126 -7.97 0.83 25.40
CA PHE A 126 -9.10 0.35 24.59
C PHE A 126 -9.31 -1.16 24.59
N ASP A 127 -8.40 -1.94 25.21
CA ASP A 127 -8.46 -3.41 25.29
C ASP A 127 -8.54 -4.08 23.91
N LYS A 128 -7.84 -3.49 22.92
CA LYS A 128 -7.71 -3.99 21.54
C LYS A 128 -6.56 -3.31 20.82
N ASP A 129 -6.04 -3.98 19.79
CA ASP A 129 -4.99 -3.42 18.94
C ASP A 129 -5.48 -2.19 18.15
N PRO A 130 -4.59 -1.22 17.88
CA PRO A 130 -4.91 -0.10 17.00
C PRO A 130 -5.15 -0.60 15.57
N GLY A 131 -6.11 0.02 14.88
CA GLY A 131 -6.23 -0.18 13.43
C GLY A 131 -5.01 0.37 12.69
N ILE A 132 -4.76 -0.13 11.48
CA ILE A 132 -3.54 0.13 10.69
C ILE A 132 -3.20 1.62 10.43
N PHE A 133 -4.19 2.52 10.50
CA PHE A 133 -4.00 3.96 10.31
C PHE A 133 -4.16 4.80 11.59
N THR A 134 -4.30 4.16 12.75
CA THR A 134 -4.63 4.86 14.01
C THR A 134 -3.48 5.74 14.50
N ASN A 135 -2.25 5.27 14.37
CA ASN A 135 -1.02 6.02 14.67
C ASN A 135 -0.89 7.28 13.79
N TYR A 136 -1.25 7.23 12.52
CA TYR A 136 -1.26 8.40 11.64
C TYR A 136 -2.25 9.47 12.12
N ALA A 137 -3.46 9.07 12.50
CA ALA A 137 -4.45 9.99 13.04
C ALA A 137 -3.97 10.62 14.36
N PHE A 138 -3.30 9.83 15.21
CA PHE A 138 -2.69 10.30 16.45
C PHE A 138 -1.59 11.34 16.19
N ASP A 139 -0.66 11.04 15.28
CA ASP A 139 0.43 11.93 14.89
C ASP A 139 -0.11 13.24 14.29
N ALA A 140 -1.08 13.16 13.37
CA ALA A 140 -1.71 14.33 12.75
C ALA A 140 -2.42 15.22 13.80
N ALA A 141 -3.12 14.62 14.77
CA ALA A 141 -3.73 15.36 15.87
C ALA A 141 -2.68 16.06 16.74
N ASN A 142 -1.57 15.39 17.05
CA ASN A 142 -0.48 15.98 17.82
C ASN A 142 0.17 17.16 17.09
N ILE A 143 0.46 17.02 15.80
CA ILE A 143 0.99 18.12 14.97
C ILE A 143 0.04 19.31 14.99
N ALA A 144 -1.27 19.08 14.81
CA ALA A 144 -2.27 20.14 14.85
C ALA A 144 -2.32 20.83 16.22
N MET A 145 -2.35 20.06 17.32
CA MET A 145 -2.37 20.59 18.68
C MET A 145 -1.10 21.39 19.02
N LEU A 146 0.08 20.87 18.67
CA LEU A 146 1.36 21.56 18.86
C LEU A 146 1.42 22.87 18.07
N THR A 147 0.88 22.87 16.85
CA THR A 147 0.77 24.09 16.04
C THR A 147 -0.14 25.11 16.73
N MET A 148 -1.33 24.70 17.18
CA MET A 148 -2.24 25.59 17.90
C MET A 148 -1.66 26.11 19.22
N LEU A 149 -0.84 25.32 19.92
CA LEU A 149 -0.11 25.78 21.11
C LEU A 149 0.94 26.86 20.76
N ALA A 150 1.59 26.75 19.60
CA ALA A 150 2.61 27.68 19.16
C ALA A 150 2.05 29.03 18.71
N VAL A 151 0.90 29.05 18.02
CA VAL A 151 0.37 30.26 17.37
C VAL A 151 -1.04 30.67 17.80
N GLY A 152 -1.67 29.89 18.69
CA GLY A 152 -3.06 30.09 19.10
C GLY A 152 -4.08 29.53 18.11
N ASN A 153 -5.36 29.80 18.38
CA ASN A 153 -6.49 29.33 17.57
C ASN A 153 -6.81 30.32 16.43
N ASP A 154 -5.85 30.55 15.53
CA ASP A 154 -6.00 31.35 14.33
C ASP A 154 -5.66 30.53 13.08
N GLY A 155 -6.61 30.38 12.16
CA GLY A 155 -6.46 29.49 11.02
C GLY A 155 -5.33 29.88 10.06
N ALA A 156 -5.07 31.18 9.88
CA ALA A 156 -4.01 31.66 9.00
C ALA A 156 -2.64 31.42 9.62
N ALA A 157 -2.50 31.70 10.91
CA ALA A 157 -1.28 31.44 11.67
C ALA A 157 -1.00 29.92 11.75
N VAL A 158 -2.02 29.10 12.00
CA VAL A 158 -1.90 27.64 12.05
C VAL A 158 -1.44 27.10 10.70
N LYS A 159 -2.10 27.49 9.60
CA LYS A 159 -1.69 27.07 8.25
C LYS A 159 -0.24 27.44 7.95
N SER A 160 0.21 28.61 8.38
CA SER A 160 1.59 29.07 8.15
C SER A 160 2.62 28.33 9.01
N MET A 161 2.27 27.91 10.23
CA MET A 161 3.20 27.28 11.17
C MET A 161 3.21 25.75 11.07
N LEU A 162 2.13 25.14 10.58
CA LEU A 162 1.97 23.69 10.51
C LEU A 162 3.13 22.98 9.80
N PRO A 163 3.62 23.43 8.62
CA PRO A 163 4.75 22.76 7.97
C PRO A 163 6.02 22.77 8.82
N PHE A 164 6.29 23.87 9.54
CA PHE A 164 7.42 23.94 10.45
C PHE A 164 7.29 22.93 11.58
N ILE A 165 6.11 22.84 12.22
CA ILE A 165 5.89 21.89 13.32
C ILE A 165 5.95 20.45 12.83
N ALA A 166 5.30 20.13 11.70
CA ALA A 166 5.32 18.80 11.09
C ALA A 166 6.76 18.33 10.86
N ASN A 167 7.59 19.13 10.19
CA ASN A 167 8.99 18.81 9.86
C ASN A 167 9.91 18.59 11.07
N HIS A 168 9.47 18.96 12.28
CA HIS A 168 10.20 18.77 13.54
C HIS A 168 9.50 17.79 14.49
N TYR A 169 8.42 17.14 14.06
CA TYR A 169 7.68 16.16 14.83
C TYR A 169 8.16 14.74 14.51
N ILE A 170 8.67 14.04 15.53
CA ILE A 170 9.00 12.62 15.45
C ILE A 170 7.76 11.85 15.91
N GLY A 171 7.05 11.25 14.96
CA GLY A 171 5.78 10.56 15.21
C GLY A 171 5.91 9.08 15.53
N THR A 172 4.76 8.49 15.81
CA THR A 172 4.56 7.06 16.09
C THR A 172 4.40 6.23 14.81
N ALA A 173 4.05 6.86 13.69
CA ALA A 173 3.97 6.23 12.37
C ALA A 173 5.20 6.55 11.51
N VAL A 174 5.51 7.85 11.39
CA VAL A 174 6.62 8.40 10.59
C VAL A 174 7.14 9.68 11.23
N GLN A 175 8.34 10.09 10.82
CA GLN A 175 8.66 11.51 10.87
C GLN A 175 7.87 12.24 9.79
N ALA A 176 7.04 13.19 10.20
CA ALA A 176 6.24 13.97 9.27
C ALA A 176 7.16 14.95 8.54
N PHE A 177 7.32 14.77 7.23
CA PHE A 177 8.00 15.75 6.39
C PHE A 177 7.02 16.18 5.33
N LEU A 178 6.72 17.47 5.24
CA LEU A 178 5.77 17.99 4.26
C LEU A 178 6.48 18.63 3.08
N ASP A 179 5.99 18.34 1.87
CA ASP A 179 6.42 18.99 0.64
C ASP A 179 5.77 20.37 0.48
N ASP A 180 6.06 21.06 -0.63
CA ASP A 180 5.50 22.39 -0.91
C ASP A 180 3.97 22.38 -1.08
N ASN A 181 3.38 21.22 -1.36
CA ASN A 181 1.93 21.02 -1.46
C ASN A 181 1.28 20.72 -0.10
N GLY A 182 2.09 20.39 0.91
CA GLY A 182 1.64 19.98 2.24
C GLY A 182 1.42 18.48 2.37
N ASP A 183 1.88 17.68 1.40
CA ASP A 183 1.79 16.22 1.41
C ASP A 183 3.04 15.61 2.08
N GLN A 184 2.94 14.38 2.58
CA GLN A 184 4.10 13.67 3.11
C GLN A 184 5.16 13.51 2.00
N ALA A 185 6.30 14.17 2.17
CA ALA A 185 7.37 14.30 1.19
C ALA A 185 8.16 13.01 0.98
N ILE A 186 8.23 12.16 2.00
CA ILE A 186 9.03 10.94 2.00
C ILE A 186 8.13 9.77 2.31
N ALA A 187 8.06 8.83 1.35
CA ALA A 187 7.36 7.57 1.51
C ALA A 187 8.36 6.43 1.71
N SER A 188 8.10 5.58 2.71
CA SER A 188 8.84 4.35 2.96
C SER A 188 7.85 3.18 2.91
N TYR A 189 8.16 2.17 2.10
CA TYR A 189 7.29 1.01 1.92
C TYR A 189 8.08 -0.28 2.10
N GLY A 190 7.50 -1.25 2.78
CA GLY A 190 7.95 -2.63 2.74
C GLY A 190 7.39 -3.32 1.49
N LEU A 191 8.18 -4.21 0.91
CA LEU A 191 7.77 -5.10 -0.16
C LEU A 191 7.50 -6.46 0.49
N TYR A 192 6.31 -7.01 0.23
CA TYR A 192 5.87 -8.25 0.84
C TYR A 192 5.52 -9.28 -0.23
N GLN A 193 5.85 -10.54 0.06
CA GLN A 193 5.45 -11.71 -0.73
C GLN A 193 4.78 -12.74 0.17
N VAL A 194 4.04 -13.65 -0.43
CA VAL A 194 3.48 -14.80 0.30
C VAL A 194 4.64 -15.65 0.86
N SER A 195 4.58 -16.02 2.13
CA SER A 195 5.56 -16.89 2.77
C SER A 195 5.59 -18.28 2.14
N ASP A 196 6.69 -19.02 2.29
CA ASP A 196 6.85 -20.38 1.77
C ASP A 196 5.77 -21.36 2.28
N ASP A 197 5.27 -21.14 3.49
CA ASP A 197 4.20 -21.95 4.10
C ASP A 197 2.78 -21.44 3.80
N LEU A 198 2.68 -20.39 2.97
CA LEU A 198 1.44 -19.78 2.48
C LEU A 198 0.56 -19.17 3.58
N SER A 199 1.12 -18.89 4.76
CA SER A 199 0.35 -18.47 5.92
C SER A 199 0.34 -16.96 6.16
N GLU A 200 1.35 -16.24 5.67
CA GLU A 200 1.51 -14.81 5.92
C GLU A 200 2.13 -14.07 4.71
N PHE A 201 2.15 -12.75 4.79
CA PHE A 201 2.93 -11.90 3.90
C PHE A 201 4.25 -11.52 4.57
N ALA A 202 5.35 -12.12 4.12
CA ALA A 202 6.69 -11.86 4.65
C ALA A 202 7.37 -10.70 3.91
N GLU A 203 8.07 -9.83 4.66
CA GLU A 203 8.83 -8.72 4.07
C GLU A 203 10.08 -9.25 3.34
N VAL A 204 10.18 -8.93 2.05
CA VAL A 204 11.30 -9.34 1.17
C VAL A 204 12.19 -8.17 0.75
N GLY A 205 11.82 -6.95 1.14
CA GLY A 205 12.58 -5.76 0.82
C GLY A 205 11.87 -4.48 1.25
N ALA A 206 12.47 -3.34 0.92
CA ALA A 206 11.93 -2.02 1.21
C ALA A 206 12.23 -1.02 0.07
N TYR A 207 11.31 -0.09 -0.15
CA TYR A 207 11.52 1.15 -0.90
C TYR A 207 11.79 2.29 0.07
N ASN A 208 12.86 3.03 -0.20
CA ASN A 208 13.23 4.24 0.55
C ASN A 208 13.03 5.48 -0.33
N GLY A 209 12.02 6.30 -0.01
CA GLY A 209 11.71 7.52 -0.75
C GLY A 209 12.73 8.65 -0.61
N ASN A 210 13.64 8.59 0.37
CA ASN A 210 14.73 9.58 0.46
C ASN A 210 15.79 9.36 -0.62
N THR A 211 16.11 8.09 -0.89
CA THR A 211 17.14 7.70 -1.86
C THR A 211 16.56 7.30 -3.21
N ASP A 212 15.24 7.11 -3.29
CA ASP A 212 14.52 6.59 -4.44
C ASP A 212 15.06 5.21 -4.87
N THR A 213 15.24 4.32 -3.89
CA THR A 213 15.84 3.00 -4.10
C THR A 213 15.02 1.87 -3.48
N ILE A 214 14.98 0.75 -4.17
CA ILE A 214 14.50 -0.53 -3.64
C ILE A 214 15.70 -1.37 -3.18
N THR A 215 15.58 -1.99 -2.01
CA THR A 215 16.53 -2.97 -1.47
C THR A 215 15.79 -4.25 -1.16
N TYR A 216 16.36 -5.41 -1.53
CA TYR A 216 15.83 -6.73 -1.18
C TYR A 216 16.64 -7.35 -0.04
N ASN A 217 15.99 -8.22 0.75
CA ASN A 217 16.56 -8.94 1.89
C ASN A 217 17.46 -10.11 1.49
#